data_AF-A0A9E4JME8-F1
#
_entry.id   AF-A0A9E4JME8-F1
#
_cell.length_a   1.000
_cell.length_b   1.000
_cell.length_c   1.000
_cell.angle_alpha   90.00
_cell.angle_beta   90.00
_cell.angle_gamma   90.00
#
_symmetry.space_group_name_H-M   'P 1'
#
loop_
_entity.id
_entity.type
_entity.pdbx_description
1 polymer ?
#
loop_
_entity_poly.entity_id
_entity_poly.type
_entity_poly.pdbx_seq_one_letter_code
_entity_poly.pdbx_strand_id
1 'polypeptide(L)' 'MLAETSTSTLSLEAIIKRVLTFRQITPLDYQLLKSAILSEQSFSPTTQIHLDQLFESLQRGSIWIAP' A
#
# COMPACT_ATOMS: atom_id res chain seq x y z
N MET A 1 16.55 16.77 21.25
CA MET A 1 16.49 15.33 20.89
C MET A 1 15.06 15.03 20.49
N LEU A 2 14.76 15.02 19.20
CA LEU A 2 13.49 14.52 18.71
C LEU A 2 13.59 13.00 18.72
N ALA A 3 12.66 12.36 19.42
CA ALA A 3 12.59 10.91 19.50
C ALA A 3 12.53 10.36 18.07
N GLU A 4 13.50 9.53 17.71
CA GLU A 4 13.41 8.66 16.54
C GLU A 4 12.27 7.68 16.83
N THR A 5 11.05 8.07 16.46
CA THR A 5 9.97 7.11 16.27
C THR A 5 10.49 6.14 15.24
N SER A 6 10.91 4.96 15.69
CA SER A 6 11.18 3.81 14.85
C SER A 6 9.90 3.55 14.06
N THR A 7 9.79 4.17 12.89
CA THR A 7 8.77 3.84 11.90
C THR A 7 9.11 2.43 11.48
N SER A 8 8.55 1.46 12.20
CA SER A 8 8.45 0.09 11.73
C SER A 8 7.94 0.19 10.31
N THR A 9 8.81 -0.07 9.35
CA THR A 9 8.51 0.04 7.92
C THR A 9 7.31 -0.86 7.68
N LEU A 10 6.11 -0.27 7.52
CA LEU A 10 4.91 -1.03 7.24
C LEU A 10 5.17 -1.83 5.97
N SER A 11 4.99 -3.15 6.05
CA SER A 11 5.20 -4.00 4.88
C SER A 11 4.22 -3.60 3.78
N LEU A 12 4.63 -3.75 2.52
CA LEU A 12 3.77 -3.49 1.36
C LEU A 12 2.43 -4.24 1.48
N GLU A 13 2.47 -5.49 1.94
CA GLU A 13 1.28 -6.28 2.22
C GLU A 13 0.33 -5.63 3.25
N ALA A 14 0.86 -5.09 4.34
CA ALA A 14 0.04 -4.42 5.36
C ALA A 14 -0.62 -3.15 4.81
N ILE A 15 0.10 -2.40 3.96
CA ILE A 15 -0.42 -1.19 3.31
C ILE A 15 -1.54 -1.57 2.33
N ILE A 16 -1.34 -2.59 1.49
CA ILE A 16 -2.35 -3.06 0.54
C ILE A 16 -3.59 -3.57 1.28
N LYS A 17 -3.42 -4.38 2.32
CA LYS A 17 -4.54 -4.89 3.14
C LYS A 17 -5.36 -3.75 3.72
N ARG A 18 -4.71 -2.74 4.29
CA ARG A 18 -5.38 -1.53 4.80
C ARG A 18 -6.24 -0.88 3.71
N VAL A 19 -5.68 -0.61 2.53
CA VAL A 19 -6.40 0.00 1.42
C VAL A 19 -7.61 -0.84 0.98
N LEU A 20 -7.44 -2.17 0.88
CA LEU A 20 -8.53 -3.08 0.50
C LEU A 20 -9.63 -3.15 1.57
N THR A 21 -9.28 -3.10 2.86
CA THR A 21 -10.25 -3.09 3.96
C THR A 21 -11.06 -1.81 3.99
N PHE A 22 -10.40 -0.65 3.90
CA PHE A 22 -11.09 0.65 3.93
C PHE A 22 -11.69 1.05 2.58
N ARG A 23 -11.37 0.32 1.50
CA ARG A 23 -11.75 0.65 0.12
C ARG A 23 -11.39 2.09 -0.24
N GLN A 24 -10.25 2.55 0.28
CA GLN A 24 -9.80 3.93 0.17
C GLN A 24 -8.28 3.99 0.07
N ILE A 25 -7.78 4.84 -0.82
CA ILE A 25 -6.38 5.27 -0.82
C ILE A 25 -6.33 6.71 -0.33
N THR A 26 -5.68 6.93 0.82
CA THR A 26 -5.35 8.28 1.30
C THR A 26 -4.04 8.77 0.70
N PRO A 27 -3.73 10.09 0.77
CA PRO A 27 -2.42 10.59 0.37
C PRO A 27 -1.26 9.91 1.10
N LEU A 28 -1.45 9.53 2.38
CA LEU A 28 -0.46 8.78 3.13
C LEU A 28 -0.28 7.36 2.57
N ASP A 29 -1.37 6.64 2.31
CA ASP A 29 -1.29 5.29 1.71
C ASP A 29 -0.60 5.34 0.35
N TYR A 30 -0.85 6.38 -0.46
CA TYR A 30 -0.17 6.58 -1.74
C TYR A 30 1.35 6.74 -1.57
N GLN A 31 1.80 7.57 -0.62
CA GLN A 31 3.24 7.74 -0.37
C GLN A 31 3.88 6.44 0.10
N LEU A 32 3.21 5.71 0.99
CA LEU A 32 3.68 4.42 1.51
C LEU A 32 3.75 3.34 0.42
N LEU A 33 2.70 3.21 -0.41
CA LEU A 33 2.68 2.31 -1.55
C LEU A 33 3.81 2.65 -2.53
N LYS A 34 3.96 3.93 -2.87
CA LYS A 34 4.99 4.39 -3.80
C LYS A 34 6.38 4.09 -3.27
N SER A 35 6.68 4.43 -2.01
CA SER A 35 7.99 4.16 -1.43
C SER A 35 8.29 2.66 -1.37
N ALA A 36 7.33 1.85 -0.94
CA ALA A 36 7.51 0.41 -0.80
C ALA A 36 7.70 -0.28 -2.15
N ILE A 37 6.88 0.05 -3.16
CA ILE A 37 6.99 -0.52 -4.51
C ILE A 37 8.32 -0.15 -5.17
N LEU A 38 8.77 1.10 -5.02
CA LEU A 38 10.03 1.55 -5.63
C LEU A 38 11.28 1.02 -4.90
N SER A 39 11.18 0.65 -3.62
CA SER A 39 12.29 0.09 -2.86
C SER A 39 12.52 -1.41 -3.10
N GLU A 40 11.52 -2.11 -3.62
CA GLU A 40 11.58 -3.56 -3.83
C GLU A 40 12.23 -3.91 -5.18
N GLN A 41 13.20 -4.81 -5.16
CA GLN A 41 13.84 -5.32 -6.38
C GLN A 41 13.02 -6.43 -7.04
N SER A 42 12.20 -7.14 -6.25
CA SER A 42 11.34 -8.22 -6.71
C SER A 42 10.21 -8.45 -5.71
N PHE A 43 9.01 -8.77 -6.19
CA PHE A 43 7.89 -9.12 -5.32
C PHE A 43 7.81 -10.62 -5.07
N SER A 44 7.50 -11.01 -3.83
CA SER A 44 7.11 -12.39 -3.55
C SER A 44 5.80 -12.73 -4.29
N PRO A 45 5.53 -14.02 -4.59
CA PRO A 45 4.27 -14.42 -5.22
C PRO A 45 3.03 -13.96 -4.45
N THR A 46 3.11 -13.97 -3.12
CA THR A 46 2.04 -13.47 -2.24
C THR A 46 1.84 -11.96 -2.37
N THR A 47 2.92 -11.19 -2.46
CA THR A 47 2.85 -9.73 -2.65
C THR A 47 2.25 -9.41 -4.02
N GLN A 48 2.64 -10.16 -5.05
CA GLN A 48 2.09 -10.02 -6.40
C GLN A 48 0.56 -10.22 -6.41
N ILE A 49 0.05 -11.27 -5.75
CA ILE A 49 -1.40 -11.52 -5.63
C ILE A 49 -2.13 -10.32 -4.99
N HIS A 50 -1.56 -9.75 -3.92
CA HIS A 50 -2.17 -8.59 -3.27
C HIS A 50 -2.15 -7.34 -4.16
N LEU A 51 -1.07 -7.12 -4.91
CA LEU A 51 -0.99 -6.03 -5.88
C LEU A 51 -2.02 -6.19 -6.98
N ASP A 52 -2.18 -7.40 -7.53
CA ASP A 52 -3.16 -7.69 -8.57
C ASP A 52 -4.59 -7.40 -8.07
N GLN A 53 -4.92 -7.83 -6.84
CA GLN A 53 -6.21 -7.51 -6.20
C GLN A 53 -6.44 -6.00 -6.01
N LEU A 54 -5.39 -5.27 -5.64
CA LEU A 54 -5.45 -3.81 -5.51
C LEU A 54 -5.72 -3.15 -6.87
N PHE A 55 -5.00 -3.55 -7.92
CA PHE A 55 -5.19 -3.05 -9.27
C PHE A 55 -6.58 -3.35 -9.82
N GLU A 56 -7.07 -4.59 -9.67
CA GLU A 56 -8.42 -4.95 -10.08
C GLU A 56 -9.49 -4.12 -9.36
N SER A 57 -9.32 -3.92 -8.06
CA SER A 57 -10.26 -3.11 -7.25
C SER A 57 -10.26 -1.64 -7.68
N LEU A 58 -9.10 -1.09 -8.06
CA LEU A 58 -8.98 0.26 -8.64
C LEU A 58 -9.67 0.34 -10.00
N GLN A 59 -9.40 -0.61 -10.91
CA GLN A 59 -10.00 -0.64 -12.24
C GLN A 59 -11.53 -0.75 -12.20
N ARG A 60 -12.07 -1.50 -11.24
CA ARG A 60 -13.52 -1.63 -11.03
C ARG A 60 -14.14 -0.41 -10.34
N GLY A 61 -13.36 0.59 -9.97
CA GLY A 61 -13.84 1.75 -9.22
C GLY A 61 -14.33 1.40 -7.81
N SER A 62 -13.88 0.27 -7.25
CA SER A 62 -14.25 -0.19 -5.91
C SER A 62 -13.37 0.39 -4.81
N ILE A 63 -12.41 1.26 -5.16
CA ILE A 63 -11.54 1.98 -4.23
C ILE A 63 -11.71 3.47 -4.49
N TRP A 64 -12.04 4.20 -3.43
CA TRP A 64 -12.08 5.66 -3.46
C TRP A 64 -10.67 6.24 -3.31
N ILE A 65 -10.30 7.19 -4.17
CA ILE A 65 -9.06 7.95 -4.02
C ILE A 65 -9.41 9.23 -3.27
N ALA A 66 -8.94 9.32 -2.03
CA ALA A 66 -9.20 10.46 -1.20
C ALA A 66 -8.34 11.66 -1.63
N PRO A 67 -8.87 12.89 -1.53
CA PRO A 67 -8.15 14.11 -1.86
C PRO A 67 -6.98 14.38 -0.91
#